data_AF-A0A7C3Q2S4-F1
#
_entry.id   AF-A0A7C3Q2S4-F1
#
_cell.length_a   1.000
_cell.length_b   1.000
_cell.length_c   1.000
_cell.angle_alpha   90.00
_cell.angle_beta   90.00
_cell.angle_gamma   90.00
#
_symmetry.space_group_name_H-M   'P 1'
#
loop_
_entity.id
_entity.type
_entity.pdbx_description
1 polymer ?
#
loop_
_entity_poly.entity_id
_entity_poly.type
_entity_poly.pdbx_seq_one_letter_code
_entity_poly.pdbx_strand_id
1 'polypeptide(L)'
;MLNCIEVSCWDLNKPVQGLGTDKQNRIVIDRDVLPIIFIPGIMGSRLGTSQEDKVWDPDDKWFMSTNFGRIKTNAAWKRYLVIGKEFSQKYLQVINNDMAHNLRFADYMDDNRVYRHWGGVSWTSYGSFLTKLQTRDWDSTVNLFFEFPVHCFGYNWTASNRLSGKLLASYIEEVIKTYTDQQRNCQQVILVTHSMGGLVARAACKLYGSEAKVLATIHGVQPTNGSPAAYWRMKGGFERPHDLPELEPMQWLRNPAKACGLLVDKAVNGVTGHITSWVLGTDGEEVTALLGNMPGGLQLLPNSRY
;
A
#
# COMPACT_ATOMS: atom_id res chain seq x y z
N MET A 1 41.07 28.22 9.05
CA MET A 1 39.63 28.53 9.28
C MET A 1 38.83 27.87 8.17
N LEU A 2 37.82 27.07 8.51
CA LEU A 2 36.91 26.46 7.53
C LEU A 2 35.91 27.51 7.05
N ASN A 3 35.75 27.65 5.74
CA ASN A 3 34.72 28.50 5.12
C ASN A 3 33.61 27.60 4.59
N CYS A 4 32.42 27.66 5.19
CA CYS A 4 31.29 26.81 4.80
C CYS A 4 30.33 27.63 3.92
N ILE A 5 30.03 27.13 2.74
CA ILE A 5 29.17 27.80 1.75
C ILE A 5 28.01 26.86 1.43
N GLU A 6 26.80 27.30 1.73
CA GLU A 6 25.57 26.58 1.39
C GLU A 6 25.10 26.99 0.00
N VAL A 7 24.81 26.02 -0.85
CA VAL A 7 24.36 26.23 -2.23
C VAL A 7 23.13 25.38 -2.48
N SER A 8 22.04 26.00 -2.92
CA SER A 8 20.86 25.26 -3.35
C SER A 8 21.18 24.38 -4.55
N CYS A 9 20.59 23.18 -4.63
CA CYS A 9 20.74 22.31 -5.80
C CYS A 9 20.40 23.01 -7.14
N TRP A 10 19.49 23.98 -7.12
CA TRP A 10 19.07 24.76 -8.28
C TRP A 10 20.09 25.81 -8.74
N ASP A 11 21.03 26.21 -7.86
CA ASP A 11 22.02 27.24 -8.13
C ASP A 11 23.39 26.67 -8.53
N LEU A 12 23.52 25.34 -8.63
CA LEU A 12 24.78 24.68 -9.00
C LEU A 12 25.21 24.92 -10.45
N ASN A 13 24.33 25.47 -11.28
CA ASN A 13 24.68 25.95 -12.62
C ASN A 13 25.32 27.36 -12.62
N LYS A 14 25.39 28.03 -11.47
CA LYS A 14 26.00 29.36 -11.31
C LYS A 14 27.37 29.26 -10.63
N PRO A 15 28.26 30.26 -10.85
CA PRO A 15 29.53 30.33 -10.11
C PRO A 15 29.28 30.42 -8.59
N VAL A 16 29.90 29.51 -7.83
CA VAL A 16 29.83 29.49 -6.36
C VAL A 16 30.53 30.73 -5.80
N GLN A 17 29.75 31.60 -5.15
CA GLN A 17 30.24 32.84 -4.56
C GLN A 17 30.80 32.62 -3.16
N GLY A 18 31.67 33.52 -2.69
CA GLY A 18 32.18 33.51 -1.31
C GLY A 18 33.32 32.54 -1.02
N LEU A 19 33.95 31.97 -2.05
CA LEU A 19 35.15 31.14 -1.92
C LEU A 19 36.33 31.99 -1.40
N GLY A 20 36.94 31.55 -0.30
CA GLY A 20 38.17 32.16 0.23
C GLY A 20 39.40 31.54 -0.41
N THR A 21 40.37 32.36 -0.84
CA THR A 21 41.61 31.90 -1.50
C THR A 21 42.59 31.21 -0.55
N ASP A 22 42.67 31.66 0.71
CA ASP A 22 43.61 31.15 1.73
C ASP A 22 42.91 30.35 2.83
N LYS A 23 41.73 29.78 2.52
CA LYS A 23 40.91 29.01 3.47
C LYS A 23 40.48 27.70 2.83
N GLN A 24 40.31 26.67 3.65
CA GLN A 24 39.64 25.47 3.21
C GLN A 24 38.15 25.78 3.04
N ASN A 25 37.65 25.67 1.81
CA ASN A 25 36.22 25.86 1.50
C ASN A 25 35.51 24.50 1.59
N ARG A 26 34.33 24.48 2.23
CA ARG A 26 33.39 23.35 2.23
C ARG A 26 32.10 23.83 1.60
N ILE A 27 31.74 23.24 0.47
CA ILE A 27 30.46 23.48 -0.19
C ILE A 27 29.46 22.45 0.35
N VAL A 28 28.35 22.93 0.89
CA VAL A 28 27.24 22.12 1.37
C VAL A 28 26.10 22.31 0.38
N ILE A 29 25.68 21.24 -0.27
CA ILE A 29 24.54 21.28 -1.19
C ILE A 29 23.27 21.10 -0.38
N ASP A 30 22.40 22.10 -0.42
CA ASP A 30 21.06 21.99 0.13
C ASP A 30 20.18 21.18 -0.83
N ARG A 31 19.59 20.10 -0.31
CA ARG A 31 18.84 19.11 -1.08
C ARG A 31 17.36 19.28 -0.83
N ASP A 32 16.61 19.21 -1.91
CA ASP A 32 15.16 19.20 -1.82
C ASP A 32 14.67 17.80 -1.41
N VAL A 33 13.68 17.77 -0.52
CA VAL A 33 12.96 16.55 -0.17
C VAL A 33 11.72 16.47 -1.02
N LEU A 34 11.61 15.38 -1.77
CA LEU A 34 10.50 15.07 -2.65
C LEU A 34 9.92 13.70 -2.27
N PRO A 35 9.10 13.63 -1.20
CA PRO A 35 8.56 12.38 -0.71
C PRO A 35 7.76 11.63 -1.77
N ILE A 36 7.94 10.32 -1.82
CA ILE A 36 7.12 9.44 -2.67
C ILE A 36 6.09 8.76 -1.78
N ILE A 37 4.80 9.07 -1.96
CA ILE A 37 3.72 8.41 -1.21
C ILE A 37 3.16 7.27 -2.06
N PHE A 38 3.36 6.04 -1.61
CA PHE A 38 2.77 4.86 -2.19
C PHE A 38 1.34 4.63 -1.67
N ILE A 39 0.37 4.44 -2.57
CA ILE A 39 -1.02 4.14 -2.25
C ILE A 39 -1.38 2.75 -2.81
N PRO A 40 -1.71 1.77 -1.95
CA PRO A 40 -1.97 0.39 -2.38
C PRO A 40 -3.31 0.26 -3.11
N GLY A 41 -3.61 -0.93 -3.61
CA GLY A 41 -4.92 -1.27 -4.16
C GLY A 41 -5.95 -1.67 -3.11
N ILE A 42 -7.13 -2.06 -3.58
CA ILE A 42 -8.15 -2.71 -2.74
C ILE A 42 -7.52 -3.91 -2.02
N MET A 43 -7.83 -4.08 -0.73
CA MET A 43 -7.30 -5.17 0.11
C MET A 43 -5.77 -5.15 0.34
N GLY A 44 -5.09 -4.11 -0.15
CA GLY A 44 -3.65 -3.96 -0.04
C GLY A 44 -3.17 -3.32 1.26
N SER A 45 -4.07 -2.82 2.10
CA SER A 45 -3.77 -2.27 3.43
C SER A 45 -4.14 -3.26 4.52
N ARG A 46 -3.33 -3.29 5.58
CA ARG A 46 -3.59 -4.08 6.79
C ARG A 46 -4.57 -3.33 7.67
N LEU A 47 -5.67 -3.96 8.05
CA LEU A 47 -6.77 -3.34 8.79
C LEU A 47 -7.03 -4.05 10.13
N GLY A 48 -7.36 -3.26 11.14
CA GLY A 48 -7.79 -3.71 12.45
C GLY A 48 -8.93 -2.86 12.99
N THR A 49 -9.47 -3.25 14.14
CA THR A 49 -10.48 -2.48 14.86
C THR A 49 -9.83 -1.24 15.53
N SER A 50 -10.66 -0.39 16.15
CA SER A 50 -10.17 0.71 16.99
C SER A 50 -9.37 0.27 18.21
N GLN A 51 -9.46 -1.01 18.61
CA GLN A 51 -8.66 -1.61 19.68
C GLN A 51 -7.38 -2.26 19.16
N GLU A 52 -7.05 -2.03 17.88
CA GLU A 52 -5.93 -2.63 17.15
C GLU A 52 -6.01 -4.15 17.00
N ASP A 53 -7.18 -4.75 17.26
CA ASP A 53 -7.43 -6.15 16.94
C ASP A 53 -7.39 -6.36 15.42
N LYS A 54 -6.53 -7.27 14.99
CA LYS A 54 -6.35 -7.62 13.58
C LYS A 54 -7.65 -8.14 12.97
N VAL A 55 -8.06 -7.52 11.85
CA VAL A 55 -9.23 -7.92 11.06
C VAL A 55 -8.81 -8.43 9.68
N TRP A 56 -7.83 -7.77 9.08
CA TRP A 56 -7.33 -8.06 7.74
C TRP A 56 -5.82 -7.86 7.69
N ASP A 57 -5.07 -8.94 7.50
CA ASP A 57 -3.62 -8.86 7.40
C ASP A 57 -3.08 -9.94 6.45
N PRO A 58 -2.88 -9.63 5.16
CA PRO A 58 -2.39 -10.59 4.18
C PRO A 58 -1.01 -11.18 4.53
N ASP A 59 -0.26 -10.54 5.43
CA ASP A 59 1.08 -10.99 5.82
C ASP A 59 1.04 -12.00 6.98
N ASP A 60 -0.09 -12.12 7.67
CA ASP A 60 -0.33 -13.13 8.70
C ASP A 60 -1.11 -14.32 8.10
N LYS A 61 -0.36 -15.23 7.46
CA LYS A 61 -0.91 -16.40 6.78
C LYS A 61 -1.76 -17.28 7.69
N TRP A 62 -1.40 -17.39 8.98
CA TRP A 62 -2.15 -18.21 9.93
C TRP A 62 -3.48 -17.58 10.29
N PHE A 63 -3.48 -16.28 10.58
CA PHE A 63 -4.70 -15.49 10.79
C PHE A 63 -5.61 -15.56 9.56
N MET A 64 -5.07 -15.33 8.36
CA MET A 64 -5.84 -15.34 7.12
C MET A 64 -6.45 -16.72 6.83
N SER A 65 -5.66 -17.78 6.97
CA SER A 65 -6.14 -19.15 6.79
C SER A 65 -7.24 -19.50 7.81
N THR A 66 -7.08 -19.10 9.07
CA THR A 66 -8.04 -19.40 10.13
C THR A 66 -9.36 -18.66 9.97
N ASN A 67 -9.32 -17.38 9.61
CA ASN A 67 -10.51 -16.51 9.58
C ASN A 67 -11.22 -16.46 8.21
N PHE A 68 -10.51 -16.78 7.13
CA PHE A 68 -11.04 -16.66 5.78
C PHE A 68 -10.88 -17.91 4.90
N GLY A 69 -9.97 -18.84 5.25
CA GLY A 69 -9.64 -20.00 4.42
C GLY A 69 -10.21 -21.35 4.89
N ARG A 70 -10.83 -21.43 6.07
CA ARG A 70 -11.40 -22.69 6.59
C ARG A 70 -12.79 -22.96 6.01
N ILE A 71 -13.09 -24.23 5.70
CA ILE A 71 -14.41 -24.69 5.19
C ILE A 71 -15.58 -24.29 6.12
N LYS A 72 -15.33 -24.11 7.43
CA LYS A 72 -16.33 -23.64 8.41
C LYS A 72 -16.53 -22.11 8.44
N THR A 73 -15.70 -21.33 7.76
CA THR A 73 -15.89 -19.87 7.67
C THR A 73 -16.93 -19.58 6.60
N ASN A 74 -18.15 -19.26 7.05
CA ASN A 74 -19.26 -18.93 6.14
C ASN A 74 -19.28 -17.41 5.83
N ALA A 75 -20.09 -17.02 4.84
CA ALA A 75 -20.29 -15.63 4.44
C ALA A 75 -20.63 -14.71 5.63
N ALA A 76 -21.44 -15.19 6.58
CA ALA A 76 -21.85 -14.42 7.75
C ALA A 76 -20.68 -14.06 8.67
N TRP A 77 -19.76 -15.00 8.93
CA TRP A 77 -18.55 -14.74 9.72
C TRP A 77 -17.63 -13.73 9.03
N LYS A 78 -17.34 -13.93 7.75
CA LYS A 78 -16.48 -13.03 6.97
C LYS A 78 -17.07 -11.62 6.92
N ARG A 79 -18.39 -11.51 6.69
CA ARG A 79 -19.13 -10.25 6.73
C ARG A 79 -19.02 -9.61 8.11
N TYR A 80 -19.27 -10.36 9.18
CA TYR A 80 -19.16 -9.82 10.54
C TYR A 80 -17.76 -9.28 10.84
N LEU A 81 -16.71 -9.99 10.42
CA LEU A 81 -15.33 -9.60 10.69
C LEU A 81 -14.91 -8.32 9.93
N VAL A 82 -15.31 -8.16 8.66
CA VAL A 82 -14.89 -7.03 7.82
C VAL A 82 -15.87 -5.84 7.88
N ILE A 83 -17.17 -6.11 8.03
CA ILE A 83 -18.24 -5.09 7.99
C ILE A 83 -18.76 -4.75 9.39
N GLY A 84 -18.71 -5.70 10.32
CA GLY A 84 -19.43 -5.64 11.58
C GLY A 84 -20.91 -6.01 11.43
N LYS A 85 -21.71 -5.64 12.44
CA LYS A 85 -23.19 -5.79 12.39
C LYS A 85 -23.77 -4.97 11.24
N GLU A 86 -23.36 -3.72 11.17
CA GLU A 86 -23.70 -2.74 10.14
C GLU A 86 -22.43 -2.02 9.69
N PHE A 87 -22.39 -1.66 8.40
CA PHE A 87 -21.22 -0.98 7.84
C PHE A 87 -20.99 0.37 8.53
N SER A 88 -19.76 0.59 8.98
CA SER A 88 -19.29 1.88 9.47
C SER A 88 -17.90 2.17 8.95
N GLN A 89 -17.71 3.36 8.38
CA GLN A 89 -16.40 3.81 7.90
C GLN A 89 -15.34 3.92 9.00
N LYS A 90 -15.77 3.98 10.27
CA LYS A 90 -14.89 4.05 11.45
C LYS A 90 -14.55 2.69 12.06
N TYR A 91 -15.19 1.62 11.57
CA TYR A 91 -15.02 0.28 12.12
C TYR A 91 -13.59 -0.23 11.95
N LEU A 92 -13.03 -0.03 10.76
CA LEU A 92 -11.68 -0.46 10.41
C LEU A 92 -10.72 0.72 10.27
N GLN A 93 -9.52 0.54 10.81
CA GLN A 93 -8.39 1.47 10.74
C GLN A 93 -7.16 0.74 10.25
N VAL A 94 -6.20 1.49 9.72
CA VAL A 94 -4.94 0.94 9.21
C VAL A 94 -4.03 0.61 10.37
N ILE A 95 -3.45 -0.59 10.37
CA ILE A 95 -2.50 -1.02 11.38
C ILE A 95 -1.10 -0.56 10.96
N ASN A 96 -0.61 0.54 11.54
CA ASN A 96 0.79 0.97 11.37
C ASN A 96 1.71 0.54 12.52
N ASN A 97 1.14 0.36 13.71
CA ASN A 97 1.87 0.13 14.96
C ASN A 97 1.90 -1.36 15.35
N ASP A 98 2.48 -2.20 14.49
CA ASP A 98 2.70 -3.62 14.79
C ASP A 98 4.20 -3.91 14.82
N MET A 99 4.79 -3.91 16.03
CA MET A 99 6.24 -4.12 16.19
C MET A 99 6.74 -5.42 15.57
N ALA A 100 5.96 -6.51 15.67
CA ALA A 100 6.37 -7.81 15.14
C ALA A 100 6.36 -7.81 13.61
N HIS A 101 5.36 -7.18 12.99
CA HIS A 101 5.34 -6.99 11.55
C HIS A 101 6.42 -6.02 11.06
N ASN A 102 6.66 -4.93 11.80
CA ASN A 102 7.57 -3.86 11.41
C ASN A 102 9.04 -4.34 11.30
N LEU A 103 9.40 -5.44 11.96
CA LEU A 103 10.69 -6.12 11.76
C LEU A 103 10.94 -6.55 10.31
N ARG A 104 9.91 -6.72 9.49
CA ARG A 104 10.02 -7.16 8.08
C ARG A 104 10.66 -6.13 7.16
N PHE A 105 10.64 -4.86 7.55
CA PHE A 105 11.19 -3.75 6.77
C PHE A 105 12.19 -2.90 7.56
N ALA A 106 12.55 -3.33 8.76
CA ALA A 106 13.54 -2.69 9.60
C ALA A 106 14.89 -2.59 8.86
N ASP A 107 15.54 -1.44 9.00
CA ASP A 107 16.80 -1.13 8.34
C ASP A 107 17.63 -0.27 9.28
N TYR A 108 18.88 -0.67 9.51
CA TYR A 108 19.76 -0.01 10.46
C TYR A 108 20.22 1.38 9.99
N MET A 109 20.17 1.65 8.68
CA MET A 109 20.49 2.96 8.11
C MET A 109 19.26 3.86 7.98
N ASP A 110 18.05 3.32 8.20
CA ASP A 110 16.77 4.00 7.97
C ASP A 110 15.71 3.46 8.93
N ASP A 111 15.85 3.83 10.20
CA ASP A 111 14.95 3.46 11.30
C ASP A 111 13.58 4.17 11.23
N ASN A 112 13.45 5.18 10.35
CA ASN A 112 12.25 6.00 10.22
C ASN A 112 11.16 5.40 9.32
N ARG A 113 11.36 4.20 8.75
CA ARG A 113 10.34 3.52 7.89
C ARG A 113 9.03 3.27 8.62
N VAL A 114 9.06 3.04 9.93
CA VAL A 114 7.86 2.87 10.77
C VAL A 114 7.02 4.15 10.76
N TYR A 115 7.66 5.30 10.97
CA TYR A 115 6.99 6.61 10.94
C TYR A 115 6.53 7.03 9.54
N ARG A 116 7.05 6.37 8.50
CA ARG A 116 6.60 6.52 7.12
C ARG A 116 5.50 5.53 6.72
N HIS A 117 4.88 4.88 7.72
CA HIS A 117 3.67 4.04 7.60
C HIS A 117 3.85 2.78 6.74
N TRP A 118 5.07 2.26 6.62
CA TRP A 118 5.32 1.01 5.87
C TRP A 118 4.56 -0.19 6.43
N GLY A 119 4.27 -0.19 7.73
CA GLY A 119 3.47 -1.23 8.40
C GLY A 119 2.01 -1.29 7.95
N GLY A 120 1.47 -0.24 7.34
CA GLY A 120 0.06 -0.14 6.95
C GLY A 120 -0.32 -0.87 5.67
N VAL A 121 0.65 -1.39 4.92
CA VAL A 121 0.44 -2.07 3.63
C VAL A 121 0.87 -3.54 3.69
N SER A 122 0.33 -4.37 2.80
CA SER A 122 0.75 -5.77 2.69
C SER A 122 2.19 -5.85 2.20
N TRP A 123 3.08 -6.28 3.07
CA TRP A 123 4.50 -6.46 2.79
C TRP A 123 4.75 -7.58 1.78
N THR A 124 3.96 -8.66 1.84
CA THR A 124 4.03 -9.76 0.87
C THR A 124 3.70 -9.29 -0.55
N SER A 125 2.82 -8.30 -0.68
CA SER A 125 2.39 -7.78 -1.99
C SER A 125 3.30 -6.66 -2.50
N TYR A 126 3.71 -5.74 -1.63
CA TYR A 126 4.36 -4.49 -2.02
C TYR A 126 5.79 -4.32 -1.51
N GLY A 127 6.25 -5.15 -0.57
CA GLY A 127 7.54 -4.96 0.11
C GLY A 127 8.72 -4.92 -0.85
N SER A 128 8.79 -5.85 -1.80
CA SER A 128 9.87 -5.87 -2.80
C SER A 128 9.88 -4.63 -3.69
N PHE A 129 8.70 -4.12 -4.06
CA PHE A 129 8.55 -2.89 -4.82
C PHE A 129 8.96 -1.66 -4.00
N LEU A 130 8.49 -1.56 -2.75
CA LEU A 130 8.81 -0.47 -1.83
C LEU A 130 10.29 -0.42 -1.49
N THR A 131 10.93 -1.57 -1.26
CA THR A 131 12.37 -1.65 -1.06
C THR A 131 13.11 -1.12 -2.28
N LYS A 132 12.78 -1.58 -3.50
CA LYS A 132 13.41 -1.08 -4.72
C LYS A 132 13.20 0.42 -4.94
N LEU A 133 12.01 0.92 -4.60
CA LEU A 133 11.67 2.34 -4.70
C LEU A 133 12.47 3.17 -3.69
N GLN A 134 12.71 2.66 -2.49
CA GLN A 134 13.49 3.32 -1.44
C GLN A 134 15.00 3.26 -1.70
N THR A 135 15.52 2.12 -2.18
CA THR A 135 16.95 1.94 -2.46
C THR A 135 17.39 2.73 -3.68
N ARG A 136 16.44 3.09 -4.57
CA ARG A 136 16.66 4.01 -5.70
C ARG A 136 17.86 3.58 -6.53
N ASP A 137 17.76 2.36 -7.07
CA ASP A 137 18.76 1.79 -7.98
C ASP A 137 18.73 2.49 -9.36
N TRP A 138 18.77 3.83 -9.32
CA TRP A 138 18.63 4.80 -10.41
C TRP A 138 19.94 5.59 -10.47
N ASP A 139 20.09 6.50 -11.44
CA ASP A 139 21.31 7.30 -11.58
C ASP A 139 21.65 8.09 -10.29
N SER A 140 22.89 7.92 -9.82
CA SER A 140 23.37 8.52 -8.56
C SER A 140 23.34 10.05 -8.55
N THR A 141 23.31 10.68 -9.72
CA THR A 141 23.29 12.14 -9.87
C THR A 141 22.05 12.75 -9.25
N VAL A 142 20.90 12.09 -9.38
CA VAL A 142 19.64 12.58 -8.81
C VAL A 142 19.72 12.63 -7.28
N ASN A 143 20.45 11.69 -6.67
CA ASN A 143 20.63 11.60 -5.22
C ASN A 143 21.52 12.73 -4.66
N LEU A 144 22.25 13.45 -5.52
CA LEU A 144 23.02 14.62 -5.10
C LEU A 144 22.13 15.82 -4.81
N PHE A 145 21.00 15.93 -5.50
CA PHE A 145 20.10 17.10 -5.47
C PHE A 145 18.80 16.84 -4.69
N PHE A 146 18.31 15.61 -4.70
CA PHE A 146 17.01 15.27 -4.13
C PHE A 146 17.05 14.07 -3.19
N GLU A 147 16.29 14.16 -2.10
CA GLU A 147 15.91 13.02 -1.27
C GLU A 147 14.47 12.60 -1.56
N PHE A 148 14.22 11.31 -1.73
CA PHE A 148 12.92 10.73 -2.01
C PHE A 148 12.59 9.71 -0.92
N PRO A 149 12.24 10.16 0.29
CA PRO A 149 11.77 9.25 1.31
C PRO A 149 10.45 8.63 0.83
N VAL A 150 10.37 7.30 0.83
CA VAL A 150 9.15 6.56 0.47
C VAL A 150 8.22 6.47 1.67
N HIS A 151 7.02 7.03 1.57
CA HIS A 151 5.93 6.88 2.51
C HIS A 151 4.91 5.89 1.97
N CYS A 152 4.13 5.30 2.86
CA CYS A 152 2.98 4.50 2.50
C CYS A 152 1.70 5.14 3.04
N PHE A 153 0.66 5.19 2.23
CA PHE A 153 -0.67 5.57 2.66
C PHE A 153 -1.58 4.35 2.56
N GLY A 154 -1.53 3.50 3.59
CA GLY A 154 -2.58 2.51 3.79
C GLY A 154 -3.93 3.20 4.02
N TYR A 155 -5.02 2.59 3.58
CA TYR A 155 -6.36 3.12 3.78
C TYR A 155 -7.37 2.02 4.05
N ASN A 156 -8.47 2.38 4.71
CA ASN A 156 -9.63 1.49 4.84
C ASN A 156 -10.28 1.28 3.46
N TRP A 157 -9.91 0.20 2.79
CA TRP A 157 -10.39 -0.15 1.45
C TRP A 157 -11.84 -0.64 1.42
N THR A 158 -12.48 -0.85 2.57
CA THR A 158 -13.93 -1.11 2.66
C THR A 158 -14.74 0.18 2.53
N ALA A 159 -14.17 1.31 2.95
CA ALA A 159 -14.79 2.62 2.88
C ALA A 159 -14.69 3.24 1.49
N SER A 160 -15.48 4.30 1.26
CA SER A 160 -15.48 5.02 -0.02
C SER A 160 -14.12 5.62 -0.32
N ASN A 161 -13.62 5.45 -1.55
CA ASN A 161 -12.38 6.07 -2.02
C ASN A 161 -12.42 7.61 -1.93
N ARG A 162 -13.61 8.22 -1.91
CA ARG A 162 -13.79 9.65 -1.63
C ARG A 162 -13.30 9.99 -0.22
N LEU A 163 -13.68 9.21 0.79
CA LEU A 163 -13.22 9.42 2.16
C LEU A 163 -11.70 9.20 2.25
N SER A 164 -11.21 8.10 1.68
CA SER A 164 -9.78 7.81 1.63
C SER A 164 -8.99 8.92 0.94
N GLY A 165 -9.54 9.52 -0.12
CA GLY A 165 -8.93 10.66 -0.81
C GLY A 165 -8.87 11.91 0.05
N LYS A 166 -9.89 12.17 0.88
CA LYS A 166 -9.85 13.26 1.86
C LYS A 166 -8.71 13.05 2.88
N LEU A 167 -8.59 11.81 3.38
CA LEU A 167 -7.55 11.45 4.34
C LEU A 167 -6.15 11.50 3.71
N LEU A 168 -6.00 11.08 2.44
CA LEU A 168 -4.76 11.21 1.69
C LEU A 168 -4.37 12.68 1.52
N ALA A 169 -5.33 13.55 1.19
CA ALA A 169 -5.05 14.98 1.10
C ALA A 169 -4.50 15.53 2.42
N SER A 170 -5.10 15.17 3.56
CA SER A 170 -4.55 15.53 4.88
C SER A 170 -3.17 14.92 5.15
N TYR A 171 -2.93 13.68 4.74
CA TYR A 171 -1.64 13.03 4.91
C TYR A 171 -0.53 13.67 4.05
N ILE A 172 -0.86 14.14 2.84
CA ILE A 172 0.10 14.90 2.01
C ILE A 172 0.57 16.16 2.74
N GLU A 173 -0.34 16.90 3.37
CA GLU A 173 0.01 18.07 4.19
C GLU A 173 0.92 17.67 5.36
N GLU A 174 0.59 16.59 6.06
CA GLU A 174 1.34 16.09 7.22
C GLU A 174 2.77 15.67 6.83
N VAL A 175 2.92 14.99 5.70
CA VAL A 175 4.23 14.58 5.17
C VAL A 175 5.07 15.80 4.83
N ILE A 176 4.51 16.77 4.08
CA ILE A 176 5.22 18.01 3.76
C ILE A 176 5.61 18.73 5.06
N LYS A 177 4.67 18.86 6.00
CA LYS A 177 4.88 19.53 7.28
C LYS A 177 6.00 18.88 8.09
N THR A 178 6.07 17.55 8.12
CA THR A 178 7.10 16.79 8.85
C THR A 178 8.50 17.18 8.39
N TYR A 179 8.71 17.33 7.08
CA TYR A 179 10.01 17.73 6.54
C TYR A 179 10.28 19.22 6.68
N THR A 180 9.27 20.08 6.51
CA THR A 180 9.44 21.52 6.74
C THR A 180 9.73 21.86 8.20
N ASP A 181 9.13 21.14 9.15
CA ASP A 181 9.39 21.29 10.60
C ASP A 181 10.83 20.89 10.96
N GLN A 182 11.42 19.97 10.18
CA GLN A 182 12.84 19.58 10.28
C GLN A 182 13.78 20.58 9.60
N GLN A 183 13.28 21.75 9.18
CA GLN A 183 14.03 22.78 8.42
C GLN A 183 14.54 22.28 7.07
N ARG A 184 13.85 21.31 6.45
CA ARG A 184 14.21 20.76 5.15
C ARG A 184 13.32 21.35 4.05
N ASN A 185 13.86 21.54 2.85
CA ASN A 185 13.08 22.08 1.74
C ASN A 185 12.15 21.01 1.14
N CYS A 186 10.87 21.03 1.52
CA CYS A 186 9.85 20.12 1.01
C CYS A 186 8.59 20.91 0.64
N GLN A 187 8.24 20.94 -0.64
CA GLN A 187 7.06 21.70 -1.13
C GLN A 187 6.00 20.81 -1.77
N GLN A 188 6.41 19.67 -2.31
CA GLN A 188 5.55 18.77 -3.09
C GLN A 188 5.89 17.31 -2.81
N VAL A 189 4.98 16.43 -3.19
CA VAL A 189 5.15 14.97 -3.14
C VAL A 189 4.93 14.35 -4.52
N ILE A 190 5.42 13.13 -4.70
CA ILE A 190 5.06 12.26 -5.82
C ILE A 190 4.10 11.18 -5.31
N LEU A 191 3.01 10.95 -6.01
CA LEU A 191 2.09 9.85 -5.70
C LEU A 191 2.39 8.65 -6.61
N VAL A 192 2.56 7.47 -6.02
CA VAL A 192 2.66 6.20 -6.76
C VAL A 192 1.53 5.32 -6.31
N THR A 193 0.66 4.90 -7.23
CA THR A 193 -0.57 4.21 -6.86
C THR A 193 -0.65 2.84 -7.51
N HIS A 194 -1.21 1.86 -6.80
CA HIS A 194 -1.57 0.57 -7.36
C HIS A 194 -3.11 0.42 -7.38
N SER A 195 -3.66 -0.05 -8.50
CA SER A 195 -5.08 -0.41 -8.65
C SER A 195 -6.03 0.70 -8.15
N MET A 196 -6.97 0.41 -7.24
CA MET A 196 -7.92 1.37 -6.70
C MET A 196 -7.29 2.52 -5.90
N GLY A 197 -6.03 2.40 -5.47
CA GLY A 197 -5.27 3.52 -4.92
C GLY A 197 -5.19 4.72 -5.87
N GLY A 198 -5.27 4.47 -7.18
CA GLY A 198 -5.35 5.54 -8.17
C GLY A 198 -6.65 6.36 -8.07
N LEU A 199 -7.77 5.74 -7.68
CA LEU A 199 -9.03 6.45 -7.44
C LEU A 199 -8.95 7.31 -6.18
N VAL A 200 -8.25 6.82 -5.14
CA VAL A 200 -7.94 7.56 -3.92
C VAL A 200 -7.10 8.80 -4.23
N ALA A 201 -6.02 8.65 -5.00
CA ALA A 201 -5.16 9.76 -5.43
C ALA A 201 -5.92 10.79 -6.28
N ARG A 202 -6.76 10.34 -7.23
CA ARG A 202 -7.62 11.24 -8.00
C ARG A 202 -8.60 11.99 -7.11
N ALA A 203 -9.20 11.34 -6.12
CA ALA A 203 -10.08 12.00 -5.17
C ALA A 203 -9.33 13.07 -4.36
N ALA A 204 -8.14 12.77 -3.84
CA ALA A 204 -7.31 13.75 -3.14
C ALA A 204 -7.01 14.98 -4.01
N CYS A 205 -6.51 14.76 -5.24
CA CYS A 205 -6.09 15.85 -6.11
C CYS A 205 -7.28 16.68 -6.63
N LYS A 206 -8.30 16.00 -7.18
CA LYS A 206 -9.38 16.65 -7.94
C LYS A 206 -10.59 17.06 -7.09
N LEU A 207 -10.77 16.47 -5.91
CA LEU A 207 -11.92 16.78 -5.04
C LEU A 207 -11.51 17.49 -3.75
N TYR A 208 -10.27 17.32 -3.29
CA TYR A 208 -9.78 17.88 -2.03
C TYR A 208 -8.58 18.81 -2.20
N GLY A 209 -8.25 19.20 -3.43
CA GLY A 209 -7.34 20.32 -3.71
C GLY A 209 -5.85 20.03 -3.47
N SER A 210 -5.44 18.76 -3.32
CA SER A 210 -4.04 18.43 -3.12
C SER A 210 -3.18 18.55 -4.39
N GLU A 211 -3.77 18.87 -5.55
CA GLU A 211 -3.09 18.90 -6.85
C GLU A 211 -1.88 19.84 -6.88
N ALA A 212 -1.96 21.01 -6.25
CA ALA A 212 -0.84 21.95 -6.19
C ALA A 212 0.38 21.41 -5.42
N LYS A 213 0.15 20.46 -4.51
CA LYS A 213 1.16 19.82 -3.65
C LYS A 213 1.65 18.47 -4.20
N VAL A 214 1.15 18.05 -5.35
CA VAL A 214 1.53 16.80 -6.01
C VAL A 214 2.27 17.14 -7.30
N LEU A 215 3.57 16.89 -7.34
CA LEU A 215 4.39 17.11 -8.53
C LEU A 215 3.99 16.17 -9.67
N ALA A 216 3.79 14.90 -9.35
CA ALA A 216 3.44 13.88 -10.32
C ALA A 216 2.63 12.75 -9.66
N THR A 217 1.78 12.08 -10.44
CA THR A 217 1.09 10.86 -10.04
C THR A 217 1.35 9.75 -11.05
N ILE A 218 1.83 8.60 -10.56
CA ILE A 218 2.14 7.42 -11.36
C ILE A 218 1.10 6.35 -11.03
N HIS A 219 0.27 5.99 -11.99
CA HIS A 219 -0.79 5.00 -11.83
C HIS A 219 -0.38 3.64 -12.39
N GLY A 220 -0.28 2.63 -11.52
CA GLY A 220 -0.16 1.22 -11.91
C GLY A 220 -1.53 0.53 -11.90
N VAL A 221 -1.93 -0.03 -13.05
CA VAL A 221 -3.13 -0.90 -13.21
C VAL A 221 -4.43 -0.34 -12.61
N GLN A 222 -4.64 0.98 -12.72
CA GLN A 222 -5.82 1.64 -12.17
C GLN A 222 -7.11 1.23 -12.91
N PRO A 223 -8.18 0.82 -12.21
CA PRO A 223 -9.49 0.61 -12.80
C PRO A 223 -10.22 1.95 -12.97
N THR A 224 -9.78 2.78 -13.92
CA THR A 224 -10.24 4.17 -14.10
C THR A 224 -11.76 4.28 -14.21
N ASN A 225 -12.39 3.33 -14.92
CA ASN A 225 -13.84 3.28 -15.14
C ASN A 225 -14.49 2.06 -14.46
N GLY A 226 -13.80 1.42 -13.51
CA GLY A 226 -14.23 0.16 -12.89
C GLY A 226 -13.70 -1.07 -13.61
N SER A 227 -14.21 -2.25 -13.23
CA SER A 227 -13.80 -3.56 -13.76
C SER A 227 -14.98 -4.52 -13.83
N PRO A 228 -15.27 -5.14 -14.99
CA PRO A 228 -16.34 -6.12 -15.14
C PRO A 228 -16.07 -7.39 -14.32
N ALA A 229 -14.79 -7.65 -13.99
CA ALA A 229 -14.42 -8.73 -13.09
C ALA A 229 -15.09 -8.58 -11.72
N ALA A 230 -15.40 -7.37 -11.25
CA ALA A 230 -16.15 -7.16 -10.00
C ALA A 230 -17.57 -7.73 -10.08
N TYR A 231 -18.28 -7.52 -11.20
CA TYR A 231 -19.59 -8.13 -11.43
C TYR A 231 -19.51 -9.65 -11.47
N TRP A 232 -18.56 -10.18 -12.25
CA TRP A 232 -18.34 -11.62 -12.36
C TRP A 232 -18.07 -12.25 -10.98
N ARG A 233 -17.21 -11.64 -10.17
CA ARG A 233 -16.88 -12.14 -8.83
C ARG A 233 -18.07 -12.14 -7.88
N MET A 234 -18.93 -11.12 -7.94
CA MET A 234 -20.18 -11.10 -7.16
C MET A 234 -21.15 -12.20 -7.62
N LYS A 235 -21.15 -12.57 -8.90
CA LYS A 235 -22.05 -13.61 -9.43
C LYS A 235 -21.50 -15.03 -9.26
N GLY A 236 -20.24 -15.25 -9.59
CA GLY A 236 -19.62 -16.56 -9.74
C GLY A 236 -18.55 -16.89 -8.71
N GLY A 237 -18.22 -15.96 -7.80
CA GLY A 237 -17.06 -16.09 -6.93
C GLY A 237 -15.75 -15.79 -7.67
N PHE A 238 -14.62 -15.90 -6.98
CA PHE A 238 -13.33 -15.83 -7.65
C PHE A 238 -13.05 -17.11 -8.46
N GLU A 239 -12.45 -16.96 -9.65
CA GLU A 239 -12.03 -18.09 -10.48
C GLU A 239 -11.14 -19.04 -9.67
N ARG A 240 -11.56 -20.30 -9.55
CA ARG A 240 -10.68 -21.38 -9.09
C ARG A 240 -9.64 -21.60 -10.18
N PRO A 241 -8.33 -21.65 -9.88
CA PRO A 241 -7.36 -22.07 -10.87
C PRO A 241 -7.71 -23.49 -11.33
N HIS A 242 -7.78 -23.70 -12.65
CA HIS A 242 -8.01 -25.01 -13.27
C HIS A 242 -6.88 -26.03 -13.02
N ASP A 243 -5.80 -25.65 -12.32
CA ASP A 243 -4.57 -26.44 -12.15
C ASP A 243 -4.45 -27.18 -10.81
N LEU A 244 -5.52 -27.29 -10.03
CA LEU A 244 -5.53 -28.25 -8.92
C LEU A 244 -5.88 -29.62 -9.48
N PRO A 245 -5.01 -30.65 -9.35
CA PRO A 245 -5.44 -32.01 -9.61
C PRO A 245 -6.63 -32.29 -8.70
N GLU A 246 -7.68 -32.94 -9.21
CA GLU A 246 -8.76 -33.50 -8.39
C GLU A 246 -8.14 -34.48 -7.39
N LEU A 247 -7.70 -33.96 -6.25
CA LEU A 247 -7.21 -34.78 -5.16
C LEU A 247 -8.44 -35.36 -4.48
N GLU A 248 -8.81 -36.55 -4.95
CA GLU A 248 -9.73 -37.46 -4.30
C GLU A 248 -9.57 -37.40 -2.77
N PRO A 249 -10.65 -37.20 -1.99
CA PRO A 249 -10.60 -37.02 -0.53
C PRO A 249 -9.79 -38.09 0.22
N MET A 250 -9.70 -39.28 -0.35
CA MET A 250 -8.92 -40.42 0.16
C MET A 250 -7.40 -40.23 0.09
N GLN A 251 -6.88 -39.35 -0.79
CA GLN A 251 -5.45 -39.07 -0.88
C GLN A 251 -4.95 -38.15 0.23
N TRP A 252 -5.79 -37.19 0.66
CA TRP A 252 -5.51 -36.33 1.83
C TRP A 252 -5.40 -37.17 3.11
N LEU A 253 -6.29 -38.16 3.27
CA LEU A 253 -6.34 -39.03 4.44
C LEU A 253 -5.10 -39.93 4.57
N ARG A 254 -4.47 -40.28 3.44
CA ARG A 254 -3.37 -41.27 3.40
C ARG A 254 -1.98 -40.70 3.62
N ASN A 255 -1.71 -39.44 3.28
CA ASN A 255 -0.36 -38.89 3.45
C ASN A 255 -0.32 -37.36 3.60
N PRO A 256 -0.69 -36.82 4.77
CA PRO A 256 -0.87 -35.39 4.99
C PRO A 256 0.41 -34.55 4.79
N ALA A 257 1.59 -35.13 5.04
CA ALA A 257 2.87 -34.42 4.87
C ALA A 257 3.23 -34.17 3.39
N LYS A 258 2.91 -35.11 2.49
CA LYS A 258 3.17 -34.96 1.04
C LYS A 258 2.19 -33.98 0.38
N ALA A 259 0.93 -33.96 0.81
CA ALA A 259 -0.06 -32.98 0.35
C ALA A 259 0.34 -31.55 0.75
N CYS A 260 0.88 -31.39 1.96
CA CYS A 260 1.39 -30.11 2.44
C CYS A 260 2.65 -29.67 1.67
N GLY A 261 3.60 -30.57 1.42
CA GLY A 261 4.81 -30.27 0.64
C GLY A 261 4.54 -29.84 -0.81
N LEU A 262 3.62 -30.51 -1.49
CA LEU A 262 3.25 -30.19 -2.88
C LEU A 262 2.55 -28.81 -3.01
N LEU A 263 1.75 -28.45 -2.00
CA LEU A 263 1.11 -27.14 -1.90
C LEU A 263 2.12 -26.04 -1.57
N VAL A 264 3.13 -26.34 -0.75
CA VAL A 264 4.21 -25.40 -0.41
C VAL A 264 5.07 -25.09 -1.64
N ASP A 265 5.54 -26.11 -2.38
CA ASP A 265 6.46 -25.91 -3.51
C ASP A 265 5.82 -25.15 -4.69
N LYS A 266 4.52 -25.38 -4.98
CA LYS A 266 3.81 -24.61 -6.01
C LYS A 266 3.31 -23.25 -5.53
N ALA A 267 3.07 -23.07 -4.22
CA ALA A 267 2.80 -21.75 -3.68
C ALA A 267 3.98 -20.82 -3.96
N VAL A 268 5.23 -21.23 -3.69
CA VAL A 268 6.42 -20.37 -3.89
C VAL A 268 6.49 -19.74 -5.28
N ASN A 269 6.01 -20.42 -6.33
CA ASN A 269 6.07 -19.92 -7.71
C ASN A 269 4.81 -19.17 -8.20
N GLY A 270 3.74 -19.06 -7.40
CA GLY A 270 2.48 -18.38 -7.77
C GLY A 270 1.91 -17.38 -6.75
N VAL A 271 2.57 -17.20 -5.60
CA VAL A 271 1.98 -16.66 -4.34
C VAL A 271 1.24 -15.31 -4.43
N THR A 272 1.52 -14.42 -5.36
CA THR A 272 0.91 -13.07 -5.32
C THR A 272 -0.57 -13.02 -5.73
N GLY A 273 -1.05 -13.97 -6.54
CA GLY A 273 -2.45 -14.01 -7.01
C GLY A 273 -3.40 -14.89 -6.18
N HIS A 274 -2.87 -15.79 -5.36
CA HIS A 274 -3.66 -16.89 -4.77
C HIS A 274 -4.29 -16.58 -3.41
N ILE A 275 -3.77 -15.61 -2.65
CA ILE A 275 -4.33 -15.30 -1.32
C ILE A 275 -5.59 -14.42 -1.44
N THR A 276 -5.67 -13.55 -2.45
CA THR A 276 -6.84 -12.68 -2.67
C THR A 276 -8.08 -13.42 -3.16
N SER A 277 -7.94 -14.49 -3.95
CA SER A 277 -9.08 -15.26 -4.50
C SER A 277 -9.80 -16.12 -3.45
N TRP A 278 -9.08 -16.68 -2.48
CA TRP A 278 -9.66 -17.51 -1.43
C TRP A 278 -10.44 -16.72 -0.39
N VAL A 279 -10.09 -15.44 -0.23
CA VAL A 279 -10.47 -14.68 0.95
C VAL A 279 -11.76 -13.85 0.77
N LEU A 280 -12.03 -13.34 -0.44
CA LEU A 280 -13.31 -12.68 -0.73
C LEU A 280 -14.47 -13.66 -0.92
N GLY A 281 -14.17 -14.93 -1.14
CA GLY A 281 -15.13 -16.00 -1.23
C GLY A 281 -14.98 -16.81 -2.52
N THR A 282 -15.26 -18.11 -2.41
CA THR A 282 -15.14 -19.05 -3.52
C THR A 282 -16.43 -19.21 -4.33
N ASP A 283 -17.50 -18.53 -3.90
CA ASP A 283 -18.79 -18.45 -4.55
C ASP A 283 -19.33 -17.01 -4.53
N GLY A 284 -20.36 -16.75 -5.35
CA GLY A 284 -20.94 -15.42 -5.48
C GLY A 284 -21.68 -14.93 -4.23
N GLU A 285 -22.18 -15.83 -3.37
CA GLU A 285 -22.90 -15.45 -2.16
C GLU A 285 -21.94 -14.82 -1.15
N GLU A 286 -20.79 -15.46 -0.92
CA GLU A 286 -19.74 -14.93 -0.05
C GLU A 286 -19.21 -13.59 -0.54
N VAL A 287 -18.89 -13.51 -1.83
CA VAL A 287 -18.38 -12.28 -2.43
C VAL A 287 -19.42 -11.16 -2.39
N THR A 288 -20.69 -11.48 -2.65
CA THR A 288 -21.79 -10.50 -2.59
C THR A 288 -22.04 -10.04 -1.15
N ALA A 289 -22.02 -10.94 -0.17
CA ALA A 289 -22.19 -10.61 1.24
C ALA A 289 -21.12 -9.62 1.73
N LEU A 290 -19.91 -9.70 1.18
CA LEU A 290 -18.82 -8.76 1.45
C LEU A 290 -18.88 -7.52 0.55
N LEU A 291 -18.59 -7.65 -0.74
CA LEU A 291 -18.47 -6.52 -1.68
C LEU A 291 -19.75 -5.70 -1.75
N GLY A 292 -20.92 -6.34 -1.65
CA GLY A 292 -22.23 -5.68 -1.66
C GLY A 292 -22.45 -4.72 -0.48
N ASN A 293 -21.68 -4.86 0.61
CA ASN A 293 -21.80 -4.07 1.83
C ASN A 293 -20.62 -3.11 2.05
N MET A 294 -19.71 -2.98 1.07
CA MET A 294 -18.53 -2.12 1.16
C MET A 294 -18.56 -1.05 0.07
N PRO A 295 -18.77 0.23 0.39
CA PRO A 295 -18.72 1.31 -0.60
C PRO A 295 -17.43 1.31 -1.43
N GLY A 296 -16.28 0.99 -0.82
CA GLY A 296 -15.01 0.87 -1.54
C GLY A 296 -15.02 -0.29 -2.54
N GLY A 297 -15.56 -1.45 -2.15
CA GLY A 297 -15.72 -2.60 -3.04
C GLY A 297 -16.67 -2.33 -4.22
N LEU A 298 -17.81 -1.68 -3.94
CA LEU A 298 -18.79 -1.31 -4.97
C LEU A 298 -18.25 -0.30 -5.98
N GLN A 299 -17.31 0.58 -5.58
CA GLN A 299 -16.67 1.54 -6.48
C GLN A 299 -15.72 0.89 -7.50
N LEU A 300 -15.46 -0.42 -7.40
CA LEU A 300 -14.78 -1.18 -8.44
C LEU A 300 -15.71 -1.55 -9.60
N LEU A 301 -17.03 -1.50 -9.42
CA LEU A 301 -17.98 -1.82 -10.49
C LEU A 301 -17.86 -0.82 -11.65
N PRO A 302 -18.10 -1.27 -12.90
CA PRO A 302 -18.12 -0.39 -14.07
C PRO A 302 -19.05 0.81 -13.88
N ASN A 303 -18.57 2.00 -14.25
CA ASN A 303 -19.41 3.21 -14.28
C ASN A 303 -19.98 3.45 -15.69
N SER A 304 -20.76 4.52 -15.87
CA SER A 304 -21.41 4.85 -17.14
C SER A 304 -20.46 5.19 -18.30
N ARG A 305 -19.15 5.30 -18.05
CA ARG A 305 -18.12 5.55 -19.06
C ARG A 305 -17.29 4.31 -19.40
N TYR A 306 -17.59 3.15 -18.80
CA TYR A 306 -16.92 1.89 -19.10
C TYR A 306 -17.29 1.38 -20.50
#